data_AF-R6EVC5-F1
#
_entry.id   AF-R6EVC5-F1
#
_cell.length_a   1.000
_cell.length_b   1.000
_cell.length_c   1.000
_cell.angle_alpha   90.00
_cell.angle_beta   90.00
_cell.angle_gamma   90.00
#
_symmetry.space_group_name_H-M   'P 1'
#
loop_
_entity.id
_entity.type
_entity.pdbx_description
1 polymer ?
#
loop_
_entity_poly.entity_id
_entity_poly.type
_entity_poly.pdbx_seq_one_letter_code
_entity_poly.pdbx_strand_id
1 'polypeptide(L)'
;MRKEYIFVLIFAILCFLGGNYYSTYNSSTYNSKTLFVNKGIATEKETKDPFQSTNFYDSTNFENTGNRFKKGIIPDAETACKVAIPIIKAVYGEQQLNSELPLQITLINDKYWTIEGTLHTAKGGVVFMTINKNNGCVLNLMHGE
;
A
#
# COMPACT_ATOMS: atom_id res chain seq x y z
N MET A 1 -11.83 -4.78 -57.43
CA MET A 1 -11.35 -3.86 -56.38
C MET A 1 -10.13 -3.11 -56.89
N ARG A 2 -10.11 -1.77 -56.77
CA ARG A 2 -8.91 -0.98 -57.11
C ARG A 2 -7.81 -1.33 -56.11
N LYS A 3 -6.61 -1.62 -56.64
CA LYS A 3 -5.39 -2.01 -55.90
C LYS A 3 -5.03 -1.07 -54.74
N GLU A 4 -5.46 0.18 -54.83
CA GLU A 4 -5.29 1.23 -53.82
C GLU A 4 -6.05 0.94 -52.51
N TYR A 5 -7.21 0.28 -52.56
CA TYR A 5 -7.99 -0.06 -51.36
C TYR A 5 -7.42 -1.26 -50.59
N ILE A 6 -6.63 -2.12 -51.27
CA ILE A 6 -6.02 -3.30 -50.64
C ILE A 6 -4.92 -2.87 -49.66
N PHE A 7 -4.11 -1.87 -50.03
CA PHE A 7 -3.06 -1.33 -49.16
C PHE A 7 -3.63 -0.65 -47.91
N VAL A 8 -4.73 0.09 -48.06
CA VAL A 8 -5.42 0.74 -46.93
C VAL A 8 -5.99 -0.29 -45.96
N LEU A 9 -6.54 -1.39 -46.47
CA LEU A 9 -7.09 -2.47 -45.63
C LEU A 9 -5.99 -3.18 -44.83
N ILE A 10 -4.84 -3.46 -45.46
CA ILE A 10 -3.69 -4.10 -44.79
C ILE A 10 -3.16 -3.21 -43.66
N PHE A 11 -3.04 -1.90 -43.91
CA PHE A 11 -2.56 -0.94 -42.90
C PHE A 11 -3.52 -0.83 -41.72
N ALA A 12 -4.83 -0.81 -41.97
CA ALA A 12 -5.84 -0.77 -40.91
C ALA A 12 -5.80 -2.00 -40.00
N ILE A 13 -5.57 -3.19 -40.58
CA ILE A 13 -5.44 -4.45 -39.82
C ILE A 13 -4.17 -4.45 -38.96
N LEU A 14 -3.05 -3.94 -39.49
CA LEU A 14 -1.80 -3.83 -38.74
C LEU A 14 -1.90 -2.85 -37.57
N CYS A 15 -2.59 -1.72 -37.72
CA CYS A 15 -2.84 -0.78 -36.63
C CYS A 15 -3.75 -1.38 -35.54
N PHE A 16 -4.78 -2.13 -35.92
CA PHE A 16 -5.67 -2.79 -34.95
C PHE A 16 -4.97 -3.91 -34.17
N LEU A 17 -4.18 -4.74 -34.84
CA LEU A 17 -3.42 -5.81 -34.18
C LEU A 17 -2.27 -5.25 -33.33
N GLY A 18 -1.55 -4.24 -33.83
CA GLY A 18 -0.46 -3.59 -33.10
C GLY A 18 -0.92 -2.86 -31.85
N GLY A 19 -2.05 -2.17 -31.90
CA GLY A 19 -2.62 -1.45 -30.74
C GLY A 19 -3.02 -2.40 -29.60
N ASN A 20 -3.67 -3.52 -29.91
CA ASN A 20 -4.07 -4.52 -28.91
C ASN A 20 -2.86 -5.28 -28.33
N TYR A 21 -1.86 -5.59 -29.15
CA TYR A 21 -0.64 -6.26 -28.71
C TYR A 21 0.19 -5.38 -27.75
N TYR A 22 0.35 -4.09 -28.07
CA TYR A 22 1.06 -3.13 -27.21
C TYR A 22 0.33 -2.89 -25.88
N SER A 23 -1.01 -2.76 -25.91
CA SER A 23 -1.83 -2.53 -24.71
C SER A 23 -1.77 -3.72 -23.73
N THR A 24 -1.78 -4.95 -24.24
CA THR A 24 -1.78 -6.16 -23.39
C THR A 24 -0.41 -6.42 -22.76
N TYR A 25 0.69 -6.15 -23.48
CA TYR A 25 2.05 -6.35 -22.97
C TYR A 25 2.40 -5.37 -21.84
N ASN A 26 1.96 -4.11 -21.92
CA ASN A 26 2.19 -3.13 -20.86
C ASN A 26 1.36 -3.43 -19.59
N SER A 27 0.16 -4.01 -19.74
CA SER A 27 -0.74 -4.38 -18.64
C SER A 27 -0.24 -5.57 -17.81
N SER A 28 0.35 -6.58 -18.45
CA SER A 28 0.73 -7.83 -17.77
C SER A 28 1.94 -7.70 -16.84
N THR A 29 2.88 -6.80 -17.14
CA THR A 29 4.14 -6.65 -16.38
C THR A 29 3.96 -5.82 -15.09
N TYR A 30 2.89 -5.04 -14.97
CA TYR A 30 2.61 -4.19 -13.80
C TYR A 30 1.93 -4.96 -12.65
N ASN A 31 1.34 -6.12 -12.91
CA ASN A 31 0.41 -6.78 -11.98
C ASN A 31 0.98 -7.89 -11.10
N SER A 32 2.27 -8.26 -11.25
CA SER A 32 2.87 -9.32 -10.40
C SER A 32 3.84 -8.78 -9.33
N LYS A 33 3.83 -7.48 -9.03
CA LYS A 33 4.70 -6.94 -7.98
C LYS A 33 4.10 -7.25 -6.60
N THR A 34 4.86 -7.95 -5.76
CA THR A 34 4.50 -8.19 -4.36
C THR A 34 4.34 -6.85 -3.65
N LEU A 35 3.14 -6.59 -3.10
CA LEU A 35 2.81 -5.31 -2.48
C LEU A 35 3.37 -5.19 -1.06
N PHE A 36 3.43 -6.29 -0.32
CA PHE A 36 3.95 -6.29 1.04
C PHE A 36 4.59 -7.62 1.44
N VAL A 37 5.41 -7.54 2.48
CA VAL A 37 5.99 -8.66 3.22
C VAL A 37 5.61 -8.50 4.69
N ASN A 38 4.97 -9.52 5.27
CA ASN A 38 4.68 -9.53 6.70
C ASN A 38 5.94 -9.97 7.47
N LYS A 39 6.45 -9.08 8.33
CA LYS A 39 7.64 -9.28 9.16
C LYS A 39 7.31 -9.89 10.53
N GLY A 40 6.03 -10.08 10.85
CA GLY A 40 5.57 -10.70 12.09
C GLY A 40 5.34 -9.70 13.22
N ILE A 41 5.52 -10.17 14.45
CA ILE A 41 5.27 -9.41 15.67
C ILE A 41 6.61 -9.08 16.32
N ALA A 42 6.80 -7.82 16.72
CA ALA A 42 7.92 -7.39 17.53
C ALA A 42 7.44 -6.73 18.83
N THR A 43 8.24 -6.89 19.88
CA THR A 43 8.00 -6.27 21.18
C THR A 43 9.13 -5.31 21.47
N GLU A 44 8.81 -4.04 21.63
CA GLU A 44 9.78 -3.03 22.02
C GLU A 44 9.86 -2.98 23.56
N LYS A 45 11.07 -2.89 24.12
CA LYS A 45 11.26 -2.74 25.56
C LYS A 45 10.71 -1.38 25.98
N GLU A 46 9.71 -1.39 26.85
CA GLU A 46 8.92 -0.24 27.26
C GLU A 46 9.74 1.04 27.47
N THR A 47 9.49 2.01 26.62
CA THR A 47 9.66 3.43 26.93
C THR A 47 8.31 4.06 26.59
N LYS A 48 7.74 4.84 27.53
CA LYS A 48 6.44 5.55 27.46
C LYS A 48 5.78 5.56 26.07
N ASP A 49 4.54 5.07 25.96
CA ASP A 49 3.78 5.04 24.70
C ASP A 49 4.01 6.32 23.87
N PRO A 50 4.73 6.25 22.74
CA PRO A 50 5.15 7.43 22.00
C PRO A 50 3.95 8.18 21.40
N PHE A 51 2.79 7.54 21.34
CA PHE A 51 1.55 8.09 20.82
C PHE A 51 0.51 8.26 21.91
N GLN A 52 0.92 8.66 23.14
CA GLN A 52 -0.01 8.99 24.22
C GLN A 52 -1.16 9.82 23.67
N SER A 53 -2.34 9.21 23.66
CA SER A 53 -3.57 9.85 23.23
C SER A 53 -3.79 11.05 24.14
N THR A 54 -3.72 12.27 23.61
CA THR A 54 -4.58 13.33 24.13
C THR A 54 -5.98 12.72 24.22
N ASN A 55 -6.66 12.87 25.35
CA ASN A 55 -7.97 12.26 25.62
C ASN A 55 -9.00 12.75 24.59
N PHE A 56 -8.96 12.21 23.38
CA PHE A 56 -10.01 12.31 22.39
C PHE A 56 -11.02 11.30 22.86
N TYR A 57 -12.13 11.80 23.38
CA TYR A 57 -13.24 11.00 23.88
C TYR A 57 -13.60 9.96 22.81
N ASP A 58 -13.21 8.71 23.06
CA ASP A 58 -13.55 7.55 22.23
C ASP A 58 -15.06 7.37 22.36
N SER A 59 -15.79 8.07 21.49
CA SER A 59 -17.26 8.02 21.43
C SER A 59 -17.76 6.76 20.73
N THR A 60 -16.89 5.77 20.48
CA THR A 60 -17.36 4.46 20.11
C THR A 60 -17.94 3.80 21.37
N ASN A 61 -19.27 3.77 21.45
CA ASN A 61 -20.01 2.93 22.41
C ASN A 61 -19.55 1.47 22.25
N PHE A 62 -18.50 1.09 22.98
CA PHE A 62 -17.83 -0.21 22.93
C PHE A 62 -18.76 -1.36 23.34
N GLU A 63 -19.86 -1.04 24.02
CA GLU A 63 -20.80 -2.01 24.57
C GLU A 63 -21.68 -2.72 23.53
N ASN A 64 -21.77 -2.25 22.28
CA ASN A 64 -22.54 -2.93 21.21
C ASN A 64 -21.71 -3.43 20.02
N THR A 65 -20.44 -3.03 19.87
CA THR A 65 -19.53 -3.48 18.82
C THR A 65 -18.55 -4.57 19.28
N GLY A 66 -18.52 -4.89 20.58
CA GLY A 66 -17.54 -5.76 21.24
C GLY A 66 -17.35 -7.18 20.69
N ASN A 67 -18.17 -7.62 19.72
CA ASN A 67 -18.01 -8.91 19.06
C ASN A 67 -17.42 -8.84 17.63
N ARG A 68 -17.53 -7.70 16.92
CA ARG A 68 -17.18 -7.64 15.48
C ARG A 68 -15.70 -7.42 15.21
N PHE A 69 -15.00 -6.72 16.09
CA PHE A 69 -13.58 -6.36 15.94
C PHE A 69 -12.71 -6.95 17.04
N LYS A 70 -12.91 -8.23 17.39
CA LYS A 70 -12.11 -8.92 18.43
C LYS A 70 -10.60 -8.90 18.17
N LYS A 71 -10.19 -8.75 16.90
CA LYS A 71 -8.80 -8.66 16.47
C LYS A 71 -8.35 -7.22 16.16
N GLY A 72 -9.15 -6.21 16.50
CA GLY A 72 -8.97 -4.82 16.09
C GLY A 72 -9.64 -4.49 14.74
N ILE A 73 -9.72 -3.19 14.42
CA ILE A 73 -10.24 -2.70 13.12
C ILE A 73 -9.31 -3.10 11.97
N ILE A 74 -8.00 -3.12 12.21
CA ILE A 74 -6.99 -3.59 11.26
C ILE A 74 -6.43 -4.92 11.80
N PRO A 75 -7.07 -6.06 11.49
CA PRO A 75 -6.80 -7.31 12.19
C PRO A 75 -5.52 -8.03 11.74
N ASP A 76 -4.98 -7.68 10.57
CA ASP A 76 -3.84 -8.35 9.96
C ASP A 76 -3.01 -7.42 9.06
N ALA A 77 -1.83 -7.89 8.66
CA ALA A 77 -0.89 -7.16 7.83
C ALA A 77 -1.44 -6.85 6.43
N GLU A 78 -2.30 -7.72 5.88
CA GLU A 78 -2.93 -7.49 4.58
C GLU A 78 -3.89 -6.29 4.64
N THR A 79 -4.70 -6.21 5.69
CA THR A 79 -5.58 -5.07 5.94
C THR A 79 -4.76 -3.80 6.17
N ALA A 80 -3.67 -3.89 6.93
CA ALA A 80 -2.76 -2.76 7.12
C ALA A 80 -2.18 -2.25 5.79
N CYS A 81 -1.77 -3.16 4.89
CA CYS A 81 -1.30 -2.82 3.55
C CYS A 81 -2.37 -2.10 2.73
N LYS A 82 -3.60 -2.64 2.72
CA LYS A 82 -4.75 -2.09 1.98
C LYS A 82 -5.13 -0.69 2.46
N VAL A 83 -4.92 -0.38 3.73
CA VAL A 83 -5.10 0.97 4.30
C VAL A 83 -3.92 1.88 3.96
N ALA A 84 -2.68 1.40 4.06
CA ALA A 84 -1.49 2.22 3.89
C ALA A 84 -1.28 2.68 2.44
N ILE A 85 -1.45 1.80 1.45
CA ILE A 85 -1.21 2.10 0.02
C ILE A 85 -1.91 3.38 -0.47
N PRO A 86 -3.24 3.55 -0.32
CA PRO A 86 -3.91 4.74 -0.83
C PRO A 86 -3.43 6.02 -0.13
N ILE A 87 -3.07 5.94 1.16
CA ILE A 87 -2.58 7.08 1.93
C ILE A 87 -1.17 7.48 1.46
N ILE A 88 -0.25 6.52 1.35
CA ILE A 88 1.12 6.75 0.84
C ILE A 88 1.06 7.33 -0.58
N LYS A 89 0.24 6.73 -1.45
CA LYS A 89 0.05 7.19 -2.84
C LYS A 89 -0.47 8.63 -2.89
N ALA A 90 -1.38 9.01 -1.99
CA ALA A 90 -1.92 10.36 -1.94
C ALA A 90 -0.89 11.41 -1.51
N VAL A 91 0.04 11.05 -0.61
CA VAL A 91 1.04 11.98 -0.05
C VAL A 91 2.29 12.07 -0.93
N TYR A 92 2.82 10.94 -1.39
CA TYR A 92 4.12 10.87 -2.09
C TYR A 92 4.02 10.50 -3.57
N GLY A 93 2.83 10.15 -4.05
CA GLY A 93 2.59 9.76 -5.43
C GLY A 93 2.88 8.28 -5.73
N GLU A 94 2.43 7.85 -6.91
CA GLU A 94 2.53 6.45 -7.35
C GLU A 94 3.97 6.02 -7.63
N GLN A 95 4.79 6.90 -8.19
CA GLN A 95 6.17 6.60 -8.53
C GLN A 95 6.99 6.29 -7.27
N GLN A 96 6.84 7.08 -6.21
CA GLN A 96 7.53 6.86 -4.94
C GLN A 96 7.10 5.52 -4.33
N LEU A 97 5.78 5.30 -4.17
CA LEU A 97 5.24 4.05 -3.66
C LEU A 97 5.80 2.84 -4.41
N ASN A 98 5.74 2.87 -5.75
CA ASN A 98 6.22 1.77 -6.58
C ASN A 98 7.71 1.51 -6.43
N SER A 99 8.52 2.56 -6.24
CA SER A 99 9.95 2.42 -6.03
C SER A 99 10.29 1.74 -4.71
N GLU A 100 9.39 1.78 -3.72
CA GLU A 100 9.60 1.24 -2.37
C GLU A 100 8.90 -0.10 -2.12
N LEU A 101 8.15 -0.63 -3.08
CA LEU A 101 7.56 -1.97 -2.95
C LEU A 101 8.63 -3.07 -2.95
N PRO A 102 8.45 -4.18 -2.20
CA PRO A 102 7.30 -4.45 -1.31
C PRO A 102 7.38 -3.66 0.00
N LEU A 103 6.23 -3.30 0.57
CA LEU A 103 6.18 -2.70 1.91
C LEU A 103 6.46 -3.75 2.99
N GLN A 104 7.28 -3.43 3.97
CA GLN A 104 7.56 -4.28 5.13
C GLN A 104 6.58 -3.93 6.25
N ILE A 105 5.76 -4.88 6.68
CA ILE A 105 4.71 -4.66 7.68
C ILE A 105 5.00 -5.45 8.94
N THR A 106 5.07 -4.76 10.08
CA THR A 106 5.34 -5.37 11.38
C THR A 106 4.26 -4.96 12.38
N LEU A 107 3.85 -5.90 13.24
CA LEU A 107 2.99 -5.60 14.37
C LEU A 107 3.85 -5.33 15.61
N ILE A 108 3.78 -4.12 16.16
CA ILE A 108 4.52 -3.71 17.35
C ILE A 108 3.59 -3.72 18.57
N ASN A 109 4.03 -4.42 19.63
CA ASN A 109 3.36 -4.48 20.94
C ASN A 109 1.87 -4.88 20.87
N ASP A 110 1.48 -5.68 19.87
CA ASP A 110 0.10 -6.04 19.54
C ASP A 110 -0.87 -4.85 19.37
N LYS A 111 -0.33 -3.65 19.16
CA LYS A 111 -1.07 -2.38 19.21
C LYS A 111 -0.91 -1.54 17.94
N TYR A 112 0.26 -1.57 17.31
CA TYR A 112 0.59 -0.68 16.20
C TYR A 112 1.08 -1.46 14.99
N TRP A 113 0.49 -1.20 13.83
CA TRP A 113 1.07 -1.61 12.56
C TRP A 113 2.11 -0.59 12.13
N THR A 114 3.35 -1.04 11.94
CA THR A 114 4.40 -0.25 11.29
C THR A 114 4.56 -0.72 9.86
N ILE A 115 4.59 0.23 8.94
CA ILE A 115 4.72 0.02 7.50
C ILE A 115 5.95 0.80 7.04
N GLU A 116 6.91 0.08 6.48
CA GLU A 116 8.18 0.63 5.99
C GLU A 116 8.36 0.31 4.50
N GLY A 117 8.85 1.28 3.72
CA GLY A 117 9.25 1.03 2.35
C GLY A 117 10.52 0.18 2.25
N THR A 118 10.70 -0.55 1.15
CA THR A 118 11.95 -1.25 0.87
C THR A 118 12.92 -0.31 0.16
N LEU A 119 14.11 -0.16 0.74
CA LEU A 119 15.19 0.60 0.14
C LEU A 119 15.94 -0.25 -0.89
N HIS A 120 15.86 0.11 -2.18
CA HIS A 120 16.52 -0.62 -3.28
C HIS A 120 17.84 0.01 -3.74
N THR A 121 18.16 1.20 -3.25
CA THR A 121 19.37 1.95 -3.60
C THR A 121 20.03 2.49 -2.35
N ALA A 122 21.36 2.65 -2.35
CA ALA A 122 22.11 3.14 -1.19
C ALA A 122 21.95 4.66 -0.93
N LYS A 123 21.08 5.36 -1.69
CA LYS A 123 20.85 6.80 -1.58
C LYS A 123 19.36 7.08 -1.41
N GLY A 124 19.02 7.91 -0.43
CA GLY A 124 17.63 8.22 -0.07
C GLY A 124 17.17 7.44 1.16
N GLY A 125 15.98 7.77 1.65
CA GLY A 125 15.24 6.95 2.59
C GLY A 125 13.92 6.44 2.02
N VAL A 126 13.12 5.88 2.92
CA VAL A 126 11.86 5.18 2.61
C VAL A 126 10.71 5.74 3.42
N VAL A 127 9.49 5.43 3.02
CA VAL A 127 8.30 5.77 3.81
C VAL A 127 8.28 4.99 5.11
N PHE A 128 7.88 5.65 6.19
CA PHE A 128 7.56 5.07 7.48
C PHE A 128 6.17 5.54 7.90
N MET A 129 5.26 4.59 8.12
CA MET A 129 3.90 4.85 8.58
C MET A 129 3.58 4.00 9.81
N THR A 130 2.92 4.61 10.80
CA THR A 130 2.41 3.90 11.97
C THR A 130 0.90 4.04 12.04
N ILE A 131 0.18 2.92 12.17
CA ILE A 131 -1.28 2.87 12.27
C ILE A 131 -1.67 2.15 13.55
N ASN A 132 -2.63 2.70 14.29
CA ASN A 132 -3.21 2.03 15.45
C ASN A 132 -4.11 0.85 14.98
N LYS A 133 -3.79 -0.36 15.43
CA LYS A 133 -4.51 -1.61 15.09
C LYS A 133 -5.99 -1.56 15.48
N ASN A 134 -6.31 -0.93 16.62
CA ASN A 134 -7.63 -1.02 17.23
C ASN A 134 -8.62 0.00 16.67
N ASN A 135 -8.17 1.22 16.35
CA ASN A 135 -9.05 2.28 15.85
C ASN A 135 -8.76 2.72 14.39
N GLY A 136 -7.67 2.23 13.79
CA GLY A 136 -7.29 2.54 12.41
C GLY A 136 -6.69 3.94 12.20
N CYS A 137 -6.47 4.72 13.25
CA CYS A 137 -5.86 6.05 13.14
C CYS A 137 -4.40 5.95 12.66
N VAL A 138 -4.04 6.73 11.64
CA VAL A 138 -2.64 6.96 11.27
C VAL A 138 -2.02 7.88 12.32
N LEU A 139 -0.99 7.38 13.01
CA LEU A 139 -0.32 8.08 14.11
C LEU A 139 0.92 8.82 13.63
N ASN A 140 1.58 8.32 12.59
CA ASN A 140 2.74 8.93 11.97
C ASN A 140 2.82 8.57 10.49
N LEU A 141 3.30 9.50 9.67
CA LEU A 141 3.67 9.30 8.29
C LEU A 141 4.85 10.21 7.95
N MET A 142 6.00 9.61 7.64
CA MET A 142 7.21 10.32 7.29
C MET A 142 7.97 9.61 6.18
N HIS A 143 8.91 10.30 5.56
CA HIS A 143 9.80 9.76 4.54
C HIS A 143 11.24 10.04 4.97
N GLY A 144 12.08 9.02 4.99
CA GLY A 144 13.50 9.18 5.29
C GLY A 144 14.23 9.88 4.15
N GLU A 145 15.21 10.72 4.48
CA GLU A 145 16.08 11.40 3.49
C GLU A 145 17.28 10.57 3.06
#